data_AF-A0A3N0VH07-F1
#
_entry.id   AF-A0A3N0VH07-F1
#
_cell.length_a   1.000
_cell.length_b   1.000
_cell.length_c   1.000
_cell.angle_alpha   90.00
_cell.angle_beta   90.00
_cell.angle_gamma   90.00
#
_symmetry.space_group_name_H-M   'P 1'
#
loop_
_entity.id
_entity.type
_entity.pdbx_description
1 polymer ?
#
loop_
_entity_poly.entity_id
_entity_poly.type
_entity_poly.pdbx_seq_one_letter_code
_entity_poly.pdbx_strand_id
1 'polypeptide(L)'
;MVLWRGTEAGVETLSHQGVLRSYLVVRPQGLNADVPVMMFLHGNNGTPQGMSDQVEAAALVASQRLVAVLPEATDLRWSEDPSDTRGIDDIGLISAVVQRLRGTAHIDAQHFYLSGFSNGGAMVERYACSNPGAFAAYGVVSAVLRPSIAAACASSPARPIAYMLGTLDPVVAFDGLSGFSSAATSVAHWVDAQGCTGESTEALPNTALDGTTTDLTRYTGCAQGNELRFYKINGGGHAWPGGTFQGLASSIGLTARDYSATEAFWDYFGAYRN
;
A
#
# COMPACT_ATOMS: atom_id res chain seq x y z
N MET A 1 -12.28 -14.46 8.09
CA MET A 1 -10.99 -14.12 8.73
C MET A 1 -10.17 -15.35 8.92
N VAL A 2 -9.14 -15.46 8.08
CA VAL A 2 -8.10 -16.47 8.27
C VAL A 2 -7.22 -16.01 9.43
N LEU A 3 -7.23 -16.73 10.54
CA LEU A 3 -6.30 -16.49 11.65
C LEU A 3 -5.20 -17.55 11.59
N TRP A 4 -3.96 -17.11 11.81
CA TRP A 4 -2.81 -18.00 11.93
C TRP A 4 -2.54 -18.29 13.41
N ARG A 5 -1.96 -19.45 13.70
CA ARG A 5 -1.60 -19.84 15.07
C ARG A 5 -0.71 -18.75 15.69
N GLY A 6 -1.06 -18.29 16.90
CA GLY A 6 -0.33 -17.23 17.59
C GLY A 6 -0.70 -15.81 17.15
N THR A 7 -1.74 -15.64 16.34
CA THR A 7 -2.30 -14.32 15.99
C THR A 7 -3.69 -14.14 16.58
N GLU A 8 -4.07 -12.89 16.82
CA GLU A 8 -5.42 -12.48 17.15
C GLU A 8 -5.83 -11.31 16.28
N ALA A 9 -7.14 -11.13 16.10
CA ALA A 9 -7.66 -9.99 15.38
C ALA A 9 -8.94 -9.46 16.02
N GLY A 10 -9.14 -8.15 15.92
CA GLY A 10 -10.28 -7.47 16.49
C GLY A 10 -10.61 -6.21 15.72
N VAL A 11 -11.89 -5.84 15.72
CA VAL A 11 -12.34 -4.55 15.20
C VAL A 11 -12.24 -3.54 16.32
N GLU A 12 -11.50 -2.47 16.07
CA GLU A 12 -11.44 -1.30 16.93
C GLU A 12 -12.18 -0.14 16.28
N THR A 13 -12.54 0.86 17.08
CA THR A 13 -13.25 2.04 16.60
C THR A 13 -12.65 3.33 17.15
N LEU A 14 -12.84 4.42 16.40
CA LEU A 14 -12.53 5.78 16.84
C LEU A 14 -13.54 6.77 16.27
N SER A 15 -13.72 7.93 16.90
CA SER A 15 -14.55 8.99 16.36
C SER A 15 -13.74 9.86 15.40
N HIS A 16 -14.24 10.06 14.18
CA HIS A 16 -13.66 10.97 13.20
C HIS A 16 -14.78 11.64 12.38
N GLN A 17 -14.69 12.96 12.20
CA GLN A 17 -15.77 13.79 11.64
C GLN A 17 -17.15 13.56 12.31
N GLY A 18 -17.16 13.26 13.62
CA GLY A 18 -18.39 13.00 14.38
C GLY A 18 -19.03 11.64 14.10
N VAL A 19 -18.38 10.76 13.33
CA VAL A 19 -18.84 9.41 13.02
C VAL A 19 -17.90 8.38 13.67
N LEU A 20 -18.47 7.29 14.17
CA LEU A 20 -17.69 6.16 14.66
C LEU A 20 -17.13 5.39 13.46
N ARG A 21 -15.82 5.38 13.30
CA ARG A 21 -15.09 4.72 12.21
C ARG A 21 -14.43 3.45 12.74
N SER A 22 -14.52 2.37 11.97
CA SER A 22 -13.97 1.06 12.32
C SER A 22 -12.65 0.79 11.60
N TYR A 23 -11.80 -0.01 12.23
CA TYR A 23 -10.60 -0.57 11.61
C TYR A 23 -10.31 -1.95 12.19
N LEU A 24 -9.87 -2.87 11.33
CA LEU A 24 -9.43 -4.18 11.76
C LEU A 24 -7.97 -4.11 12.20
N VAL A 25 -7.67 -4.73 13.33
CA VAL A 25 -6.30 -4.92 13.82
C VAL A 25 -6.01 -6.42 13.84
N VAL A 26 -4.90 -6.84 13.24
CA VAL A 26 -4.34 -8.19 13.33
C VAL A 26 -2.98 -8.09 14.02
N ARG A 27 -2.77 -8.85 15.10
CA ARG A 27 -1.55 -8.74 15.93
C ARG A 27 -1.12 -10.09 16.53
N PRO A 28 0.15 -10.21 16.98
CA PRO A 28 0.60 -11.41 17.68
C PRO A 28 -0.10 -11.53 19.03
N GLN A 29 -0.41 -12.76 19.44
CA GLN A 29 -0.87 -13.04 20.80
C GLN A 29 0.28 -12.82 21.80
N GLY A 30 -0.04 -12.24 22.96
CA GLY A 30 0.95 -12.07 24.04
C GLY A 30 2.06 -11.08 23.70
N LEU A 31 1.76 -10.06 22.89
CA LEU A 31 2.69 -8.99 22.54
C LEU A 31 3.31 -8.37 23.80
N ASN A 32 4.65 -8.36 23.87
CA ASN A 32 5.41 -8.00 25.07
C ASN A 32 6.63 -7.10 24.80
N ALA A 33 6.77 -6.62 23.57
CA ALA A 33 7.81 -5.71 23.12
C ALA A 33 7.22 -4.81 22.04
N ASP A 34 7.79 -3.63 21.87
CA ASP A 34 7.35 -2.69 20.83
C ASP A 34 7.56 -3.30 19.45
N VAL A 35 6.54 -3.24 18.61
CA VAL A 35 6.56 -3.77 17.25
C VAL A 35 6.11 -2.76 16.21
N PRO A 36 6.61 -2.88 14.97
CA PRO A 36 6.21 -2.02 13.86
C PRO A 36 4.75 -2.21 13.47
N VAL A 37 4.21 -1.21 12.77
CA VAL A 37 2.85 -1.22 12.23
C VAL A 37 2.89 -1.18 10.71
N MET A 38 2.14 -2.09 10.08
CA MET A 38 1.88 -2.04 8.64
C MET A 38 0.38 -1.80 8.40
N MET A 39 0.05 -0.65 7.82
CA MET A 39 -1.32 -0.29 7.50
C MET A 39 -1.64 -0.63 6.05
N PHE A 40 -2.79 -1.24 5.81
CA PHE A 40 -3.25 -1.65 4.47
C PHE A 40 -4.60 -1.01 4.12
N LEU A 41 -4.65 -0.28 3.02
CA LEU A 41 -5.86 0.37 2.51
C LEU A 41 -6.52 -0.48 1.42
N HIS A 42 -7.78 -0.86 1.66
CA HIS A 42 -8.55 -1.67 0.72
C HIS A 42 -8.88 -0.89 -0.57
N GLY A 43 -9.12 -1.62 -1.68
CA GLY A 43 -9.61 -1.04 -2.94
C GLY A 43 -11.08 -0.60 -2.87
N ASN A 44 -11.59 -0.03 -3.96
CA ASN A 44 -12.98 0.44 -4.05
C ASN A 44 -13.95 -0.74 -3.88
N ASN A 45 -15.04 -0.54 -3.14
CA ASN A 45 -15.98 -1.60 -2.72
C ASN A 45 -15.34 -2.71 -1.87
N GLY A 46 -14.11 -2.51 -1.39
CA GLY A 46 -13.41 -3.42 -0.49
C GLY A 46 -13.85 -3.24 0.96
N THR A 47 -13.38 -4.14 1.82
CA THR A 47 -13.59 -4.08 3.28
C THR A 47 -12.26 -4.33 4.00
N PRO A 48 -12.12 -3.91 5.27
CA PRO A 48 -10.96 -4.29 6.10
C PRO A 48 -10.68 -5.79 6.10
N GLN A 49 -11.73 -6.60 6.20
CA GLN A 49 -11.61 -8.05 6.20
C GLN A 49 -11.12 -8.58 4.85
N GLY A 50 -11.69 -8.10 3.74
CA GLY A 50 -11.28 -8.50 2.40
C GLY A 50 -9.83 -8.13 2.10
N MET A 51 -9.39 -6.95 2.53
CA MET A 51 -7.99 -6.54 2.39
C MET A 51 -7.06 -7.40 3.25
N SER A 52 -7.47 -7.75 4.48
CA SER A 52 -6.70 -8.60 5.38
C SER A 52 -6.44 -9.98 4.79
N ASP A 53 -7.48 -10.57 4.20
CA ASP A 53 -7.36 -11.85 3.51
C ASP A 53 -6.53 -11.70 2.21
N GLN A 54 -6.71 -10.61 1.44
CA GLN A 54 -5.98 -10.35 0.20
C GLN A 54 -4.46 -10.23 0.41
N VAL A 55 -4.02 -9.54 1.46
CA VAL A 55 -2.59 -9.35 1.78
C VAL A 55 -2.02 -10.44 2.68
N GLU A 56 -2.83 -11.43 3.06
CA GLU A 56 -2.48 -12.48 4.03
C GLU A 56 -1.95 -11.91 5.35
N ALA A 57 -2.62 -10.88 5.89
CA ALA A 57 -2.14 -10.13 7.05
C ALA A 57 -1.82 -11.00 8.27
N ALA A 58 -2.62 -12.06 8.52
CA ALA A 58 -2.35 -12.98 9.62
C ALA A 58 -1.08 -13.83 9.40
N ALA A 59 -0.74 -14.19 8.16
CA ALA A 59 0.51 -14.87 7.86
C ALA A 59 1.70 -13.94 8.10
N LEU A 60 1.63 -12.70 7.60
CA LEU A 60 2.64 -11.67 7.83
C LEU A 60 2.87 -11.39 9.32
N VAL A 61 1.80 -11.22 10.09
CA VAL A 61 1.88 -10.97 11.53
C VAL A 61 2.54 -12.14 12.26
N ALA A 62 2.25 -13.37 11.84
CA ALA A 62 2.85 -14.57 12.41
C ALA A 62 4.35 -14.70 12.06
N SER A 63 4.78 -14.30 10.86
CA SER A 63 6.18 -14.40 10.41
C SER A 63 7.05 -13.24 10.89
N GLN A 64 6.54 -12.00 10.91
CA GLN A 64 7.35 -10.78 11.05
C GLN A 64 7.20 -10.05 12.40
N ARG A 65 6.41 -10.59 13.35
CA ARG A 65 6.14 -9.94 14.66
C ARG A 65 5.82 -8.45 14.53
N LEU A 66 4.83 -8.11 13.71
CA LEU A 66 4.31 -6.76 13.51
C LEU A 66 2.81 -6.69 13.82
N VAL A 67 2.25 -5.48 13.84
CA VAL A 67 0.79 -5.27 13.86
C VAL A 67 0.31 -4.82 12.49
N ALA A 68 -0.66 -5.53 11.93
CA ALA A 68 -1.33 -5.12 10.69
C ALA A 68 -2.64 -4.38 11.00
N VAL A 69 -2.86 -3.24 10.34
CA VAL A 69 -4.03 -2.38 10.58
C VAL A 69 -4.74 -2.07 9.27
N LEU A 70 -6.06 -2.28 9.24
CA LEU A 70 -6.86 -2.15 8.02
C LEU A 70 -8.07 -1.26 8.30
N PRO A 71 -7.97 0.06 8.06
CA PRO A 71 -9.06 0.98 8.26
C PRO A 71 -10.17 0.83 7.21
N GLU A 72 -11.39 1.16 7.60
CA GLU A 72 -12.56 1.17 6.72
C GLU A 72 -12.79 2.55 6.10
N ALA A 73 -12.83 2.60 4.77
CA ALA A 73 -13.21 3.80 4.04
C ALA A 73 -14.72 4.08 4.17
N THR A 74 -15.11 5.35 4.21
CA THR A 74 -16.52 5.74 4.16
C THR A 74 -17.12 5.31 2.83
N ASP A 75 -18.33 4.75 2.85
CA ASP A 75 -19.03 4.22 1.67
C ASP A 75 -18.18 3.25 0.82
N LEU A 76 -17.24 2.53 1.46
CA LEU A 76 -16.32 1.58 0.84
C LEU A 76 -15.41 2.20 -0.24
N ARG A 77 -15.22 3.53 -0.23
CA ARG A 77 -14.37 4.25 -1.18
C ARG A 77 -13.62 5.39 -0.51
N TRP A 78 -12.30 5.34 -0.57
CA TRP A 78 -11.43 6.40 -0.10
C TRP A 78 -11.72 7.72 -0.82
N SER A 79 -11.53 8.83 -0.13
CA SER A 79 -11.44 10.15 -0.72
C SER A 79 -9.99 10.37 -1.16
N GLU A 80 -9.58 9.79 -2.30
CA GLU A 80 -8.20 9.87 -2.82
C GLU A 80 -7.97 11.07 -3.75
N ASP A 81 -9.03 11.56 -4.40
CA ASP A 81 -8.92 12.71 -5.29
C ASP A 81 -9.07 14.03 -4.49
N PRO A 82 -8.09 14.95 -4.53
CA PRO A 82 -8.21 16.26 -3.90
C PRO A 82 -9.44 17.07 -4.38
N SER A 83 -9.99 16.79 -5.56
CA SER A 83 -11.22 17.43 -6.05
C SER A 83 -12.51 16.77 -5.58
N ASP A 84 -12.45 15.73 -4.73
CA ASP A 84 -13.64 15.07 -4.20
C ASP A 84 -14.47 16.03 -3.33
N THR A 85 -15.76 16.17 -3.67
CA THR A 85 -16.70 17.10 -3.03
C THR A 85 -17.57 16.45 -1.95
N ARG A 86 -17.37 15.16 -1.64
CA ARG A 86 -18.13 14.43 -0.60
C ARG A 86 -17.90 14.97 0.81
N GLY A 87 -16.86 15.76 1.04
CA GLY A 87 -16.50 16.28 2.36
C GLY A 87 -15.91 15.24 3.32
N ILE A 88 -15.51 14.07 2.81
CA ILE A 88 -14.91 12.97 3.56
C ILE A 88 -13.41 13.24 3.74
N ASP A 89 -12.97 13.28 5.00
CA ASP A 89 -11.56 13.49 5.37
C ASP A 89 -10.86 12.17 5.73
N ASP A 90 -10.47 11.40 4.72
CA ASP A 90 -9.76 10.15 4.98
C ASP A 90 -8.27 10.35 5.33
N ILE A 91 -7.68 11.51 4.98
CA ILE A 91 -6.33 11.89 5.45
C ILE A 91 -6.35 12.03 6.98
N GLY A 92 -7.34 12.73 7.52
CA GLY A 92 -7.55 12.87 8.95
C GLY A 92 -7.87 11.54 9.63
N LEU A 93 -8.65 10.67 8.99
CA LEU A 93 -8.94 9.33 9.53
C LEU A 93 -7.65 8.52 9.72
N ILE A 94 -6.87 8.37 8.65
CA ILE A 94 -5.63 7.59 8.68
C ILE A 94 -4.68 8.17 9.73
N SER A 95 -4.58 9.51 9.79
CA SER A 95 -3.77 10.20 10.79
C SER A 95 -4.27 9.96 12.22
N ALA A 96 -5.58 9.93 12.44
CA ALA A 96 -6.18 9.64 13.75
C ALA A 96 -5.91 8.20 14.20
N VAL A 97 -5.97 7.23 13.28
CA VAL A 97 -5.60 5.83 13.56
C VAL A 97 -4.12 5.74 13.94
N VAL A 98 -3.22 6.39 13.18
CA VAL A 98 -1.77 6.42 13.50
C VAL A 98 -1.53 7.00 14.90
N GLN A 99 -2.17 8.12 15.23
CA GLN A 99 -2.01 8.75 16.55
C GLN A 99 -2.54 7.86 17.68
N ARG A 100 -3.68 7.18 17.47
CA ARG A 100 -4.22 6.21 18.43
C ARG A 100 -3.24 5.07 18.70
N LEU A 101 -2.62 4.54 17.64
CA LEU A 101 -1.67 3.43 17.74
C LEU A 101 -0.37 3.85 18.42
N ARG A 102 0.15 5.05 18.15
CA ARG A 102 1.34 5.59 18.84
C ARG A 102 1.17 5.72 20.35
N GLY A 103 -0.07 5.87 20.83
CA GLY A 103 -0.40 5.87 22.26
C GLY A 103 -0.73 4.49 22.84
N THR A 104 -0.63 3.42 22.05
CA THR A 104 -0.95 2.05 22.46
C THR A 104 0.32 1.32 22.90
N ALA A 105 0.26 0.58 24.01
CA ALA A 105 1.41 -0.19 24.50
C ALA A 105 1.91 -1.18 23.43
N HIS A 106 3.22 -1.39 23.41
CA HIS A 106 3.87 -2.34 22.51
C HIS A 106 3.80 -1.98 21.02
N ILE A 107 3.62 -0.70 20.70
CA ILE A 107 3.72 -0.17 19.34
C ILE A 107 4.97 0.69 19.21
N ASP A 108 5.79 0.39 18.20
CA ASP A 108 6.95 1.20 17.85
C ASP A 108 6.52 2.44 17.06
N ALA A 109 6.59 3.60 17.71
CA ALA A 109 6.20 4.89 17.13
C ALA A 109 7.03 5.34 15.92
N GLN A 110 8.18 4.72 15.65
CA GLN A 110 9.12 5.09 14.58
C GLN A 110 9.01 4.21 13.33
N HIS A 111 8.26 3.11 13.37
CA HIS A 111 8.17 2.14 12.27
C HIS A 111 6.72 1.92 11.85
N PHE A 112 6.16 2.93 11.20
CA PHE A 112 4.85 2.87 10.57
C PHE A 112 5.01 2.81 9.06
N TYR A 113 4.36 1.84 8.42
CA TYR A 113 4.35 1.69 6.96
C TYR A 113 2.93 1.70 6.41
N LEU A 114 2.74 2.25 5.20
CA LEU A 114 1.44 2.35 4.57
C LEU A 114 1.46 1.70 3.19
N SER A 115 0.53 0.79 2.93
CA SER A 115 0.32 0.23 1.61
C SER A 115 -1.16 0.16 1.24
N GLY A 116 -1.47 0.09 -0.05
CA GLY A 116 -2.85 0.04 -0.50
C GLY A 116 -3.00 -0.51 -1.92
N PHE A 117 -4.20 -0.99 -2.20
CA PHE A 117 -4.58 -1.59 -3.48
C PHE A 117 -5.59 -0.71 -4.22
N SER A 118 -5.40 -0.48 -5.52
CA SER A 118 -6.37 0.22 -6.37
C SER A 118 -6.74 1.61 -5.83
N ASN A 119 -8.02 1.90 -5.56
CA ASN A 119 -8.45 3.12 -4.87
C ASN A 119 -7.70 3.39 -3.54
N GLY A 120 -7.39 2.34 -2.77
CA GLY A 120 -6.56 2.43 -1.58
C GLY A 120 -5.10 2.76 -1.91
N GLY A 121 -4.56 2.27 -3.03
CA GLY A 121 -3.24 2.61 -3.53
C GLY A 121 -3.13 4.09 -3.94
N ALA A 122 -4.13 4.61 -4.63
CA ALA A 122 -4.21 6.04 -4.92
C ALA A 122 -4.36 6.89 -3.64
N MET A 123 -5.04 6.36 -2.61
CA MET A 123 -5.09 7.00 -1.29
C MET A 123 -3.74 7.01 -0.59
N VAL A 124 -2.90 5.98 -0.76
CA VAL A 124 -1.50 5.97 -0.29
C VAL A 124 -0.73 7.11 -0.93
N GLU A 125 -0.85 7.33 -2.24
CA GLU A 125 -0.20 8.46 -2.93
C GLU A 125 -0.68 9.81 -2.38
N ARG A 126 -2.01 10.01 -2.26
CA ARG A 126 -2.58 11.23 -1.66
C ARG A 126 -2.02 11.46 -0.24
N TYR A 127 -1.94 10.40 0.56
CA TYR A 127 -1.46 10.48 1.93
C TYR A 127 0.04 10.81 1.99
N ALA A 128 0.87 10.15 1.17
CA ALA A 128 2.30 10.43 1.08
C ALA A 128 2.57 11.91 0.74
N CYS A 129 1.73 12.52 -0.09
CA CYS A 129 1.85 13.93 -0.41
C CYS A 129 1.37 14.85 0.72
N SER A 130 0.27 14.50 1.38
CA SER A 130 -0.35 15.35 2.41
C SER A 130 0.38 15.29 3.76
N ASN A 131 0.94 14.13 4.10
CA ASN A 131 1.60 13.88 5.38
C ASN A 131 2.74 12.84 5.23
N PRO A 132 3.84 13.20 4.54
CA PRO A 132 4.94 12.28 4.24
C PRO A 132 5.65 11.75 5.50
N GLY A 133 5.67 12.54 6.59
CA GLY A 133 6.38 12.16 7.82
C GLY A 133 5.64 11.13 8.70
N ALA A 134 4.36 10.86 8.42
CA ALA A 134 3.56 9.96 9.25
C ALA A 134 3.85 8.48 9.02
N PHE A 135 4.41 8.11 7.87
CA PHE A 135 4.92 6.77 7.60
C PHE A 135 6.38 6.83 7.14
N ALA A 136 7.14 5.78 7.43
CA ALA A 136 8.54 5.63 7.03
C ALA A 136 8.69 5.23 5.56
N ALA A 137 7.74 4.46 5.03
CA ALA A 137 7.72 4.00 3.64
C ALA A 137 6.29 3.70 3.16
N TYR A 138 6.12 3.74 1.84
CA TYR A 138 4.83 3.65 1.15
C TYR A 138 4.84 2.57 0.05
N GLY A 139 3.73 1.86 -0.14
CA GLY A 139 3.60 0.81 -1.17
C GLY A 139 2.28 0.88 -1.93
N VAL A 140 2.35 0.98 -3.24
CA VAL A 140 1.20 1.18 -4.12
C VAL A 140 1.04 -0.04 -5.02
N VAL A 141 -0.14 -0.67 -5.01
CA VAL A 141 -0.46 -1.81 -5.87
C VAL A 141 -1.64 -1.49 -6.77
N SER A 142 -1.49 -1.73 -8.06
CA SER A 142 -2.54 -1.54 -9.08
C SER A 142 -3.21 -0.17 -9.01
N ALA A 143 -2.40 0.88 -8.81
CA ALA A 143 -2.84 2.27 -8.83
C ALA A 143 -1.77 3.14 -9.48
N VAL A 144 -2.21 4.22 -10.10
CA VAL A 144 -1.37 5.20 -10.79
C VAL A 144 -1.71 6.59 -10.29
N LEU A 145 -0.71 7.46 -10.35
CA LEU A 145 -0.82 8.83 -9.86
C LEU A 145 -1.87 9.60 -10.65
N ARG A 146 -2.80 10.25 -9.95
CA ARG A 146 -3.71 11.21 -10.57
C ARG A 146 -2.99 12.55 -10.78
N PRO A 147 -3.25 13.27 -11.89
CA PRO A 147 -2.73 14.63 -12.07
C PRO A 147 -3.11 15.59 -10.93
N SER A 148 -4.30 15.44 -10.36
CA SER A 148 -4.75 16.24 -9.20
C SER A 148 -3.92 15.97 -7.94
N ILE A 149 -3.54 14.70 -7.70
CA ILE A 149 -2.63 14.33 -6.62
C ILE A 149 -1.24 14.88 -6.90
N ALA A 150 -0.67 14.63 -8.09
CA ALA A 150 0.66 15.11 -8.48
C ALA A 150 0.82 16.63 -8.27
N ALA A 151 -0.19 17.41 -8.63
CA ALA A 151 -0.21 18.87 -8.43
C ALA A 151 -0.19 19.25 -6.94
N ALA A 152 -0.87 18.50 -6.08
CA ALA A 152 -0.86 18.71 -4.63
C ALA A 152 0.45 18.29 -3.96
N CYS A 153 1.27 17.44 -4.60
CA CYS A 153 2.52 16.90 -4.07
C CYS A 153 3.75 17.82 -4.27
N ALA A 154 3.64 18.91 -5.02
CA ALA A 154 4.78 19.64 -5.57
C ALA A 154 5.82 20.15 -4.55
N SER A 155 5.42 20.36 -3.29
CA SER A 155 6.30 20.83 -2.20
C SER A 155 6.53 19.80 -1.08
N SER A 156 6.00 18.58 -1.25
CA SER A 156 6.05 17.56 -0.20
C SER A 156 7.40 16.84 -0.20
N PRO A 157 8.09 16.72 0.96
CA PRO A 157 9.29 15.90 1.05
C PRO A 157 9.02 14.48 0.59
N ALA A 158 9.78 14.00 -0.39
CA ALA A 158 9.60 12.66 -0.90
C ALA A 158 10.08 11.60 0.12
N ARG A 159 9.38 10.47 0.15
CA ARG A 159 9.63 9.35 1.06
C ARG A 159 9.80 8.06 0.26
N PRO A 160 10.48 7.04 0.81
CA PRO A 160 10.62 5.74 0.17
C PRO A 160 9.25 5.21 -0.29
N ILE A 161 9.14 4.90 -1.58
CA ILE A 161 7.90 4.40 -2.19
C ILE A 161 8.20 3.22 -3.10
N ALA A 162 7.29 2.26 -3.16
CA ALA A 162 7.34 1.15 -4.10
C ALA A 162 6.02 0.99 -4.85
N TYR A 163 6.10 0.60 -6.12
CA TYR A 163 4.96 0.39 -7.01
C TYR A 163 4.93 -1.04 -7.54
N MET A 164 3.75 -1.62 -7.63
CA MET A 164 3.51 -2.90 -8.31
C MET A 164 2.32 -2.76 -9.27
N LEU A 165 2.56 -2.91 -10.57
CA LEU A 165 1.52 -2.77 -11.60
C LEU A 165 1.56 -3.89 -12.63
N GLY A 166 0.38 -4.40 -12.98
CA GLY A 166 0.17 -5.34 -14.08
C GLY A 166 0.13 -4.64 -15.43
N THR A 167 0.84 -5.17 -16.43
CA THR A 167 0.84 -4.59 -17.78
C THR A 167 -0.46 -4.81 -18.54
N LEU A 168 -1.26 -5.80 -18.12
CA LEU A 168 -2.58 -6.12 -18.69
C LEU A 168 -3.70 -5.89 -17.68
N ASP A 169 -3.50 -4.95 -16.74
CA ASP A 169 -4.53 -4.53 -15.79
C ASP A 169 -5.73 -3.91 -16.55
N PRO A 170 -6.91 -4.56 -16.52
CA PRO A 170 -8.07 -4.09 -17.28
C PRO A 170 -8.85 -2.97 -16.57
N VAL A 171 -8.45 -2.60 -15.35
CA VAL A 171 -9.14 -1.62 -14.50
C VAL A 171 -8.35 -0.32 -14.42
N VAL A 172 -7.04 -0.42 -14.16
CA VAL A 172 -6.10 0.69 -14.12
C VAL A 172 -5.09 0.50 -15.24
N ALA A 173 -5.33 1.17 -16.37
CA ALA A 173 -4.52 0.97 -17.56
C ALA A 173 -3.05 1.33 -17.32
N PHE A 174 -2.16 0.39 -17.58
CA PHE A 174 -0.71 0.54 -17.38
C PHE A 174 -0.14 1.73 -18.17
N ASP A 175 -0.58 1.92 -19.40
CA ASP A 175 -0.14 3.01 -20.28
C ASP A 175 -0.92 4.32 -20.05
N GLY A 176 -1.79 4.35 -19.04
CA GLY A 176 -2.64 5.48 -18.70
C GLY A 176 -3.93 5.54 -19.52
N LEU A 177 -4.86 6.37 -19.04
CA LEU A 177 -6.12 6.70 -19.73
C LEU A 177 -6.54 8.12 -19.32
N SER A 178 -7.47 8.75 -20.03
CA SER A 178 -7.91 10.11 -19.68
C SER A 178 -8.28 10.23 -18.20
N GLY A 179 -7.61 11.11 -17.46
CA GLY A 179 -7.79 11.32 -16.02
C GLY A 179 -6.85 10.53 -15.10
N PHE A 180 -6.05 9.61 -15.64
CA PHE A 180 -5.06 8.81 -14.91
C PHE A 180 -3.71 8.81 -15.64
N SER A 181 -2.62 8.97 -14.90
CA SER A 181 -1.27 8.88 -15.49
C SER A 181 -0.95 7.45 -15.93
N SER A 182 0.06 7.27 -16.77
CA SER A 182 0.64 5.95 -16.99
C SER A 182 1.46 5.50 -15.78
N ALA A 183 1.78 4.21 -15.70
CA ALA A 183 2.73 3.67 -14.74
C ALA A 183 4.08 4.39 -14.85
N ALA A 184 4.57 4.60 -16.07
CA ALA A 184 5.82 5.31 -16.33
C ALA A 184 5.79 6.75 -15.80
N THR A 185 4.71 7.50 -16.05
CA THR A 185 4.56 8.86 -15.53
C THR A 185 4.46 8.90 -14.01
N SER A 186 3.77 7.91 -13.41
CA SER A 186 3.62 7.81 -11.95
C SER A 186 4.96 7.54 -11.27
N VAL A 187 5.74 6.59 -11.80
CA VAL A 187 7.09 6.28 -11.29
C VAL A 187 8.02 7.47 -11.50
N ALA A 188 8.03 8.08 -12.69
CA ALA A 188 8.88 9.24 -12.99
C ALA A 188 8.63 10.41 -12.03
N HIS A 189 7.37 10.68 -11.67
CA HIS A 189 7.04 11.71 -10.68
C HIS A 189 7.80 11.52 -9.36
N TRP A 190 7.84 10.29 -8.83
CA TRP A 190 8.50 10.00 -7.56
C TRP A 190 10.01 9.87 -7.68
N VAL A 191 10.52 9.37 -8.82
CA VAL A 191 11.95 9.40 -9.15
C VAL A 191 12.47 10.84 -9.13
N ASP A 192 11.74 11.76 -9.77
CA ASP A 192 12.07 13.19 -9.79
C ASP A 192 11.92 13.82 -8.40
N ALA A 193 10.82 13.55 -7.70
CA ALA A 193 10.57 14.08 -6.35
C ALA A 193 11.62 13.62 -5.33
N GLN A 194 12.12 12.40 -5.47
CA GLN A 194 13.19 11.86 -4.64
C GLN A 194 14.60 12.21 -5.15
N GLY A 195 14.74 12.82 -6.34
CA GLY A 195 16.04 13.15 -6.92
C GLY A 195 16.93 11.94 -7.18
N CYS A 196 16.36 10.81 -7.57
CA CYS A 196 17.11 9.59 -7.86
C CYS A 196 17.99 9.78 -9.11
N THR A 197 19.17 9.16 -9.11
CA THR A 197 20.20 9.37 -10.16
C THR A 197 20.68 8.09 -10.82
N GLY A 198 20.42 6.94 -10.20
CA GLY A 198 20.76 5.63 -10.76
C GLY A 198 19.53 4.76 -10.94
N GLU A 199 19.57 3.85 -11.91
CA GLU A 199 18.51 2.89 -12.19
C GLU A 199 19.14 1.53 -12.54
N SER A 200 18.53 0.45 -12.07
CA SER A 200 18.88 -0.91 -12.47
C SER A 200 17.61 -1.77 -12.54
N THR A 201 17.53 -2.66 -13.52
CA THR A 201 16.40 -3.57 -13.70
C THR A 201 16.88 -5.01 -13.71
N GLU A 202 16.18 -5.87 -13.00
CA GLU A 202 16.38 -7.32 -13.03
C GLU A 202 15.04 -8.05 -13.17
N ALA A 203 15.07 -9.21 -13.82
CA ALA A 203 13.93 -10.12 -13.81
C ALA A 203 13.92 -10.91 -12.49
N LEU A 204 12.77 -10.94 -11.82
CA LEU A 204 12.58 -11.80 -10.65
C LEU A 204 12.43 -13.27 -11.08
N PRO A 205 12.74 -14.24 -10.18
CA PRO A 205 12.53 -15.65 -10.47
C PRO A 205 11.09 -15.96 -10.89
N ASN A 206 10.93 -16.53 -12.08
CA ASN A 206 9.65 -17.06 -12.57
C ASN A 206 9.53 -18.53 -12.15
N THR A 207 8.84 -18.78 -11.04
CA THR A 207 8.72 -20.08 -10.37
C THR A 207 7.29 -20.64 -10.41
N ALA A 208 6.30 -19.81 -10.71
CA ALA A 208 4.91 -20.19 -10.86
C ALA A 208 4.51 -20.30 -12.34
N LEU A 209 3.65 -21.27 -12.66
CA LEU A 209 3.07 -21.41 -14.00
C LEU A 209 1.76 -20.62 -14.11
N ASP A 210 1.81 -19.32 -13.87
CA ASP A 210 0.63 -18.43 -13.80
C ASP A 210 0.43 -17.54 -15.04
N GLY A 211 1.37 -17.59 -16.00
CA GLY A 211 1.34 -16.80 -17.22
C GLY A 211 1.86 -15.37 -17.07
N THR A 212 2.53 -15.05 -15.96
CA THR A 212 3.13 -13.74 -15.70
C THR A 212 4.64 -13.84 -15.51
N THR A 213 5.32 -12.70 -15.57
CA THR A 213 6.71 -12.52 -15.11
C THR A 213 6.83 -11.15 -14.46
N THR A 214 7.86 -10.91 -13.65
CA THR A 214 8.05 -9.60 -13.01
C THR A 214 9.46 -9.07 -13.22
N ASP A 215 9.55 -7.84 -13.73
CA ASP A 215 10.78 -7.07 -13.74
C ASP A 215 10.78 -6.09 -12.55
N LEU A 216 11.83 -6.13 -11.73
CA LEU A 216 12.05 -5.19 -10.64
C LEU A 216 13.08 -4.16 -11.08
N THR A 217 12.62 -2.91 -11.22
CA THR A 217 13.49 -1.75 -11.35
C THR A 217 13.72 -1.09 -10.00
N ARG A 218 14.99 -0.86 -9.65
CA ARG A 218 15.41 -0.07 -8.49
C ARG A 218 15.99 1.25 -8.94
N TYR A 219 15.42 2.34 -8.44
CA TYR A 219 15.98 3.68 -8.58
C TYR A 219 16.74 4.02 -7.31
N THR A 220 18.00 4.40 -7.47
CA THR A 220 18.99 4.57 -6.39
C THR A 220 19.62 5.96 -6.47
N GLY A 221 20.45 6.28 -5.47
CA GLY A 221 21.06 7.60 -5.37
C GLY A 221 20.03 8.70 -5.16
N CYS A 222 18.90 8.35 -4.55
CA CYS A 222 17.85 9.28 -4.19
C CYS A 222 18.24 10.07 -2.94
N ALA A 223 17.58 11.20 -2.74
CA ALA A 223 17.75 12.06 -1.57
C ALA A 223 17.59 11.25 -0.27
N GLN A 224 18.39 11.62 0.74
CA GLN A 224 18.39 10.98 2.07
C GLN A 224 18.75 9.49 2.07
N GLY A 225 19.35 8.97 0.98
CA GLY A 225 19.71 7.56 0.86
C GLY A 225 18.52 6.64 0.59
N ASN A 226 17.38 7.22 0.18
CA ASN A 226 16.20 6.47 -0.19
C ASN A 226 16.40 5.66 -1.49
N GLU A 227 15.50 4.73 -1.72
CA GLU A 227 15.35 3.97 -2.95
C GLU A 227 13.88 4.06 -3.40
N LEU A 228 13.62 3.94 -4.69
CA LEU A 228 12.28 3.63 -5.21
C LEU A 228 12.31 2.27 -5.91
N ARG A 229 11.32 1.43 -5.63
CA ARG A 229 11.16 0.13 -6.29
C ARG A 229 9.95 0.12 -7.21
N PHE A 230 10.12 -0.36 -8.43
CA PHE A 230 9.02 -0.57 -9.37
C PHE A 230 9.01 -2.01 -9.86
N TYR A 231 7.93 -2.73 -9.54
CA TYR A 231 7.66 -4.08 -9.99
C TYR A 231 6.69 -4.01 -11.17
N LYS A 232 7.21 -4.20 -12.38
CA LYS A 232 6.42 -4.33 -13.60
C LYS A 232 6.04 -5.79 -13.79
N ILE A 233 4.75 -6.10 -13.66
CA ILE A 233 4.24 -7.47 -13.74
C ILE A 233 3.75 -7.72 -15.16
N ASN A 234 4.61 -8.26 -16.01
CA ASN A 234 4.31 -8.55 -17.41
C ASN A 234 3.23 -9.64 -17.48
N GLY A 235 2.14 -9.35 -18.20
CA GLY A 235 0.96 -10.23 -18.28
C GLY A 235 0.04 -10.17 -17.05
N GLY A 236 0.46 -9.49 -15.97
CA GLY A 236 -0.33 -9.31 -14.76
C GLY A 236 -1.51 -8.37 -14.95
N GLY A 237 -2.55 -8.59 -14.14
CA GLY A 237 -3.78 -7.80 -14.11
C GLY A 237 -3.90 -6.88 -12.87
N HIS A 238 -5.14 -6.53 -12.56
CA HIS A 238 -5.59 -5.79 -11.38
C HIS A 238 -5.62 -6.67 -10.12
N ALA A 239 -4.44 -7.08 -9.64
CA ALA A 239 -4.32 -8.03 -8.56
C ALA A 239 -3.18 -7.69 -7.60
N TRP A 240 -3.30 -8.18 -6.37
CA TRP A 240 -2.22 -8.16 -5.38
C TRP A 240 -1.30 -9.38 -5.62
N PRO A 241 -0.02 -9.21 -5.98
CA PRO A 241 0.88 -10.34 -6.21
C PRO A 241 1.00 -11.24 -4.99
N GLY A 242 0.85 -12.55 -5.21
CA GLY A 242 0.78 -13.57 -4.16
C GLY A 242 -0.54 -13.59 -3.39
N GLY A 243 -1.37 -12.56 -3.51
CA GLY A 243 -2.59 -12.40 -2.72
C GLY A 243 -3.75 -13.32 -3.13
N THR A 244 -4.75 -13.43 -2.26
CA THR A 244 -5.83 -14.40 -2.39
C THR A 244 -7.12 -13.87 -3.05
N PHE A 245 -7.09 -12.66 -3.63
CA PHE A 245 -8.31 -11.98 -4.09
C PHE A 245 -9.14 -12.81 -5.08
N GLN A 246 -10.42 -12.97 -4.77
CA GLN A 246 -11.37 -13.87 -5.46
C GLN A 246 -12.21 -13.17 -6.53
N GLY A 247 -11.59 -12.30 -7.34
CA GLY A 247 -12.21 -11.86 -8.59
C GLY A 247 -12.13 -12.96 -9.65
N LEU A 248 -13.08 -13.02 -10.59
CA LEU A 248 -12.91 -13.87 -11.77
C LEU A 248 -11.72 -13.34 -12.59
N ALA A 249 -10.76 -14.21 -12.93
CA ALA A 249 -9.59 -13.81 -13.73
C ALA A 249 -9.98 -13.10 -15.04
N SER A 250 -11.15 -13.42 -15.61
CA SER A 250 -11.69 -12.74 -16.79
C SER A 250 -11.99 -11.25 -16.62
N SER A 251 -12.19 -10.77 -15.38
CA SER A 251 -12.51 -9.36 -15.10
C SER A 251 -11.35 -8.56 -14.51
N ILE A 252 -10.38 -9.23 -13.90
CA ILE A 252 -9.24 -8.57 -13.25
C ILE A 252 -7.89 -8.92 -13.89
N GLY A 253 -7.81 -9.88 -14.80
CA GLY A 253 -6.56 -10.37 -15.37
C GLY A 253 -5.84 -11.38 -14.46
N LEU A 254 -4.59 -11.69 -14.81
CA LEU A 254 -3.79 -12.71 -14.12
C LEU A 254 -3.17 -12.16 -12.83
N THR A 255 -3.07 -13.00 -11.80
CA THR A 255 -2.35 -12.68 -10.56
C THR A 255 -0.99 -13.32 -10.61
N ALA A 256 0.09 -12.55 -10.44
CA ALA A 256 1.42 -13.10 -10.25
C ALA A 256 1.49 -13.87 -8.92
N ARG A 257 2.04 -15.07 -8.95
CA ARG A 257 2.14 -16.05 -7.85
C ARG A 257 3.59 -16.40 -7.53
N ASP A 258 4.56 -15.85 -8.26
CA ASP A 258 6.00 -16.06 -8.04
C ASP A 258 6.50 -15.55 -6.68
N TYR A 259 5.85 -14.53 -6.12
CA TYR A 259 6.25 -13.87 -4.87
C TYR A 259 5.05 -13.28 -4.14
N SER A 260 5.24 -12.97 -2.85
CA SER A 260 4.29 -12.22 -2.04
C SER A 260 4.62 -10.73 -2.09
N ALA A 261 3.70 -9.90 -2.61
CA ALA A 261 3.84 -8.44 -2.55
C ALA A 261 3.93 -7.94 -1.11
N THR A 262 3.21 -8.60 -0.19
CA THR A 262 3.20 -8.25 1.23
C THR A 262 4.59 -8.40 1.86
N GLU A 263 5.26 -9.54 1.63
CA GLU A 263 6.61 -9.79 2.13
C GLU A 263 7.64 -8.91 1.39
N ALA A 264 7.50 -8.72 0.06
CA ALA A 264 8.38 -7.85 -0.71
C ALA A 264 8.32 -6.37 -0.25
N PHE A 265 7.13 -5.89 0.14
CA PHE A 265 6.99 -4.58 0.77
C PHE A 265 7.57 -4.57 2.18
N TRP A 266 7.32 -5.58 2.99
CA TRP A 266 7.91 -5.67 4.32
C TRP A 266 9.45 -5.61 4.29
N ASP A 267 10.07 -6.40 3.43
CA ASP A 267 11.54 -6.44 3.22
C ASP A 267 12.09 -5.08 2.77
N TYR A 268 11.34 -4.37 1.94
CA TYR A 268 11.70 -3.03 1.49
C TYR A 268 11.53 -1.98 2.61
N PHE A 269 10.41 -2.03 3.31
CA PHE A 269 10.02 -1.05 4.33
C PHE A 269 10.89 -1.11 5.58
N GLY A 270 11.32 -2.31 6.00
CA GLY A 270 12.12 -2.50 7.21
C GLY A 270 13.47 -1.78 7.24
N ALA A 271 13.93 -1.24 6.10
CA ALA A 271 15.11 -0.40 6.02
C ALA A 271 14.90 1.05 6.47
N TYR A 272 13.64 1.49 6.66
CA TYR A 272 13.27 2.89 6.84
C TYR A 272 12.61 3.15 8.19
N ARG A 273 12.78 4.37 8.69
CA ARG A 273 12.16 4.88 9.92
C ARG A 273 11.57 6.26 9.68
N ASN A 274 10.54 6.60 10.45
CA ASN A 274 9.82 7.87 10.35
C ASN A 274 10.75 9.08 10.49
#